data_AF-A0A2D8I3Y5-F1
#
_entry.id   AF-A0A2D8I3Y5-F1
#
_cell.length_a   1.000
_cell.length_b   1.000
_cell.length_c   1.000
_cell.angle_alpha   90.00
_cell.angle_beta   90.00
_cell.angle_gamma   90.00
#
_symmetry.space_group_name_H-M   'P 1'
#
loop_
_entity.id
_entity.type
_entity.pdbx_description
1 polymer ?
#
loop_
_entity_poly.entity_id
_entity_poly.type
_entity_poly.pdbx_seq_one_letter_code
_entity_poly.pdbx_strand_id
1 'polypeptide(L)'
;MAKSKLLIASLLINAFLLNAQIIDVNNIEIVRDSFGVPHIYAKTDAELAYGLAWAHSEDDFETIQEAYLAGNSLLSKHIGLRGAPIDFLSQLIRFDDTIDCLYQTIDENFIKVVQG
;
A
#
# COMPACT_ATOMS: atom_id res chain seq x y z
N MET A 1 -1.90 -5.19 -41.79
CA MET A 1 -2.71 -6.18 -41.02
C MET A 1 -1.87 -7.04 -40.07
N ALA A 2 -0.75 -7.63 -40.50
CA ALA A 2 0.08 -8.48 -39.63
C ALA A 2 0.73 -7.76 -38.42
N LYS A 3 1.23 -6.52 -38.58
CA LYS A 3 1.83 -5.74 -37.47
C LYS A 3 0.84 -5.43 -36.34
N SER A 4 -0.41 -5.11 -36.67
CA SER A 4 -1.47 -4.88 -35.68
C SER A 4 -1.82 -6.15 -34.90
N LYS A 5 -1.86 -7.31 -35.57
CA LYS A 5 -2.04 -8.60 -34.91
C LYS A 5 -0.89 -8.96 -33.96
N LEU A 6 0.36 -8.63 -34.35
CA LEU A 6 1.55 -8.83 -33.51
C LEU A 6 1.52 -7.94 -32.25
N LEU A 7 1.08 -6.69 -32.40
CA LEU A 7 0.94 -5.73 -31.29
C LEU A 7 -0.14 -6.16 -30.31
N ILE A 8 -1.29 -6.63 -30.82
CA ILE A 8 -2.38 -7.18 -29.98
C ILE A 8 -1.92 -8.44 -29.25
N ALA A 9 -1.21 -9.34 -29.94
CA ALA A 9 -0.65 -10.54 -29.30
C ALA A 9 0.36 -10.17 -28.20
N SER A 10 1.25 -9.20 -28.44
CA SER A 10 2.18 -8.69 -27.43
C SER A 10 1.44 -8.08 -26.23
N LEU A 11 0.38 -7.29 -26.47
CA LEU A 11 -0.43 -6.69 -25.41
C LEU A 11 -1.14 -7.75 -24.55
N LEU A 12 -1.69 -8.78 -25.20
CA LEU A 12 -2.36 -9.90 -24.52
C LEU A 12 -1.38 -10.75 -23.69
N ILE A 13 -0.16 -10.97 -24.20
CA ILE A 13 0.89 -11.69 -23.46
C ILE A 13 1.32 -10.90 -22.22
N ASN A 14 1.50 -9.57 -22.35
CA ASN A 14 1.85 -8.73 -21.20
C ASN A 14 0.74 -8.69 -20.15
N ALA A 15 -0.54 -8.64 -20.56
CA ALA A 15 -1.66 -8.68 -19.63
C ALA A 15 -1.73 -9.98 -18.81
N PHE A 16 -1.29 -11.11 -19.38
CA PHE A 16 -1.29 -12.42 -18.71
C PHE A 16 -0.13 -12.61 -17.72
N LEU A 17 0.95 -11.83 -17.85
CA LEU A 17 2.14 -11.90 -16.99
C LEU A 17 2.12 -10.92 -15.82
N LEU A 18 1.10 -10.07 -15.72
CA LEU A 18 0.92 -9.15 -14.60
C LEU A 18 0.31 -9.90 -13.41
N ASN A 19 1.16 -10.35 -12.50
CA ASN A 19 0.71 -10.69 -11.15
C ASN A 19 0.62 -9.38 -10.35
N ALA A 20 -0.60 -8.97 -10.00
CA ALA A 20 -0.85 -7.75 -9.24
C ALA A 20 -0.47 -7.89 -7.75
N GLN A 21 -0.42 -9.12 -7.22
CA GLN A 21 -0.08 -9.39 -5.83
C GLN A 21 1.13 -10.32 -5.73
N ILE A 22 2.05 -9.98 -4.83
CA ILE A 22 3.20 -10.82 -4.48
C ILE A 22 2.83 -11.82 -3.36
N ILE A 23 1.79 -11.48 -2.59
CA ILE A 23 1.30 -12.22 -1.42
C ILE A 23 0.32 -13.32 -1.82
N ASP A 24 0.51 -14.52 -1.28
CA ASP A 24 -0.45 -15.62 -1.42
C ASP A 24 -1.52 -15.52 -0.33
N VAL A 25 -2.63 -14.89 -0.68
CA VAL A 25 -3.78 -14.66 0.22
C VAL A 25 -4.39 -15.94 0.79
N ASN A 26 -4.17 -17.11 0.17
CA ASN A 26 -4.68 -18.38 0.70
C ASN A 26 -3.98 -18.82 1.99
N ASN A 27 -2.83 -18.21 2.30
CA ASN A 27 -2.10 -18.46 3.54
C ASN A 27 -2.55 -17.56 4.70
N ILE A 28 -3.47 -16.63 4.45
CA ILE A 28 -3.93 -15.64 5.43
C ILE A 28 -5.34 -16.03 5.90
N GLU A 29 -5.51 -16.12 7.21
CA GLU A 29 -6.79 -16.34 7.86
C GLU A 29 -7.10 -15.15 8.78
N ILE A 30 -8.24 -14.50 8.57
CA ILE A 30 -8.73 -13.41 9.41
C ILE A 30 -10.01 -13.88 10.10
N VAL A 31 -9.94 -14.05 11.41
CA VAL A 31 -11.09 -14.44 12.25
C VAL A 31 -11.46 -13.26 13.13
N ARG A 32 -12.69 -12.75 13.02
CA ARG A 32 -13.18 -11.66 13.88
C ARG A 32 -13.95 -12.21 15.07
N ASP A 33 -13.72 -11.62 16.24
CA ASP A 33 -14.49 -11.95 17.44
C ASP A 33 -15.89 -11.29 17.43
N SER A 34 -16.65 -11.45 18.53
CA SER A 34 -17.99 -10.86 18.65
C SER A 34 -18.04 -9.34 18.70
N PHE A 35 -16.91 -8.69 18.95
CA PHE A 35 -16.75 -7.23 18.94
C PHE A 35 -16.17 -6.72 17.61
N GLY A 36 -15.88 -7.63 16.67
CA GLY A 36 -15.30 -7.31 15.36
C GLY A 36 -13.77 -7.22 15.37
N VAL A 37 -13.10 -7.54 16.48
CA VAL A 37 -11.62 -7.46 16.58
C VAL A 37 -11.00 -8.56 15.70
N PRO A 38 -10.11 -8.23 14.75
CA PRO A 38 -9.50 -9.23 13.87
C PRO A 38 -8.35 -9.96 14.56
N HIS A 39 -8.41 -11.30 14.55
CA HIS A 39 -7.32 -12.21 14.85
C HIS A 39 -6.77 -12.75 13.53
N ILE A 40 -5.54 -12.36 13.20
CA ILE A 40 -4.95 -12.61 11.88
C ILE A 40 -3.83 -13.64 12.02
N TYR A 41 -3.89 -14.67 11.19
CA TYR A 41 -2.92 -15.76 11.14
C TYR A 41 -2.35 -15.86 9.74
N ALA A 42 -1.02 -16.01 9.63
CA ALA A 42 -0.33 -16.20 8.37
C ALA A 42 0.94 -17.03 8.56
N LYS A 43 1.55 -17.50 7.46
CA LYS A 43 2.79 -18.30 7.49
C LYS A 43 4.05 -17.44 7.57
N THR A 44 3.97 -16.20 7.09
CA THR A 44 5.10 -15.25 7.05
C THR A 44 4.68 -13.87 7.57
N ASP A 45 5.65 -13.09 8.02
CA ASP A 45 5.39 -11.73 8.54
C ASP A 45 4.85 -10.78 7.47
N ALA A 46 5.25 -10.95 6.20
CA ALA A 46 4.74 -10.15 5.08
C ALA A 46 3.27 -10.48 4.78
N GLU A 47 2.90 -11.76 4.73
CA GLU A 47 1.49 -12.17 4.61
C GLU A 47 0.66 -11.67 5.81
N LEU A 48 1.23 -11.69 7.01
CA LEU A 48 0.56 -11.16 8.20
C LEU A 48 0.31 -9.65 8.10
N ALA A 49 1.31 -8.88 7.64
CA ALA A 49 1.20 -7.44 7.42
C ALA A 49 0.14 -7.10 6.36
N TYR A 50 0.10 -7.86 5.26
CA TYR A 50 -0.96 -7.74 4.25
C TYR A 50 -2.35 -7.97 4.86
N GLY A 51 -2.51 -9.06 5.64
CA GLY A 51 -3.76 -9.36 6.33
C GLY A 51 -4.19 -8.25 7.30
N LEU A 52 -3.23 -7.66 8.01
CA LEU A 52 -3.47 -6.52 8.91
C LEU A 52 -3.94 -5.30 8.13
N ALA A 53 -3.25 -4.94 7.05
CA ALA A 53 -3.63 -3.83 6.19
C ALA A 53 -5.04 -4.02 5.60
N TRP A 54 -5.38 -5.26 5.22
CA TRP A 54 -6.72 -5.63 4.74
C TRP A 54 -7.77 -5.41 5.82
N ALA A 55 -7.61 -6.01 7.00
CA ALA A 55 -8.58 -5.90 8.09
C ALA A 55 -8.77 -4.44 8.56
N HIS A 56 -7.67 -3.67 8.67
CA HIS A 56 -7.72 -2.24 8.98
C HIS A 56 -8.49 -1.45 7.90
N SER A 57 -8.28 -1.77 6.63
CA SER A 57 -8.97 -1.12 5.52
C SER A 57 -10.46 -1.46 5.49
N GLU A 58 -10.85 -2.68 5.86
CA GLU A 58 -12.27 -3.02 6.02
C GLU A 58 -12.96 -2.15 7.09
N ASP A 59 -12.24 -1.82 8.17
CA ASP A 59 -12.80 -1.09 9.31
C ASP A 59 -12.84 0.42 9.07
N ASP A 60 -11.83 1.02 8.43
CA ASP A 60 -11.75 2.47 8.23
C ASP A 60 -10.87 2.89 7.03
N PHE A 61 -11.30 2.51 5.82
CA PHE A 61 -10.55 2.80 4.60
C PHE A 61 -10.41 4.31 4.30
N GLU A 62 -11.44 5.10 4.60
CA GLU A 62 -11.47 6.53 4.27
C GLU A 62 -10.40 7.28 5.07
N THR A 63 -10.34 7.09 6.38
CA THR A 63 -9.33 7.74 7.24
C THR A 63 -7.92 7.29 6.87
N ILE A 64 -7.71 6.01 6.54
CA ILE A 64 -6.40 5.51 6.08
C ILE A 64 -5.97 6.22 4.80
N GLN A 65 -6.86 6.40 3.83
CA GLN A 65 -6.56 7.14 2.61
C GLN A 65 -6.25 8.60 2.89
N GLU A 66 -7.03 9.28 3.73
CA GLU A 66 -6.77 10.67 4.10
C GLU A 66 -5.41 10.82 4.79
N ALA A 67 -5.06 9.92 5.70
CA ALA A 67 -3.77 9.91 6.39
C ALA A 67 -2.61 9.68 5.40
N TYR A 68 -2.77 8.76 4.44
CA TYR A 68 -1.80 8.54 3.37
C TYR A 68 -1.60 9.81 2.53
N LEU A 69 -2.68 10.47 2.12
CA LEU A 69 -2.61 11.70 1.34
C LEU A 69 -1.96 12.84 2.13
N ALA A 70 -2.27 12.98 3.42
CA ALA A 70 -1.64 13.95 4.32
C ALA A 70 -0.13 13.75 4.41
N GLY A 71 0.31 12.50 4.64
CA GLY A 71 1.73 12.16 4.71
C GLY A 71 2.48 12.41 3.40
N ASN A 72 1.80 12.30 2.26
CA ASN A 72 2.41 12.48 0.93
C ASN A 72 2.26 13.89 0.34
N SER A 73 1.77 14.87 1.09
CA SER A 73 1.50 16.24 0.60
C SER A 73 0.48 16.28 -0.55
N LEU A 74 -0.53 15.41 -0.50
CA LEU A 74 -1.56 15.26 -1.51
C LEU A 74 -2.98 15.56 -0.98
N LEU A 75 -3.13 15.91 0.30
CA LEU A 75 -4.44 16.03 0.94
C LEU A 75 -5.27 17.16 0.32
N SER A 76 -4.64 18.27 -0.08
CA SER A 76 -5.35 19.36 -0.76
C SER A 76 -5.94 18.96 -2.11
N LYS A 77 -5.43 17.92 -2.76
CA LYS A 77 -6.03 17.38 -4.00
C LYS A 77 -7.36 16.67 -3.73
N HIS A 78 -7.58 16.19 -2.51
CA HIS A 78 -8.80 15.52 -2.10
C HIS A 78 -9.81 16.49 -1.49
N ILE A 79 -9.41 17.28 -0.48
CA ILE A 79 -10.32 18.15 0.29
C ILE A 79 -10.16 19.66 -0.01
N GLY A 80 -9.42 20.02 -1.06
CA GLY A 80 -9.22 21.40 -1.49
C GLY A 80 -8.34 22.21 -0.52
N LEU A 81 -8.61 23.53 -0.43
CA LEU A 81 -7.81 24.47 0.38
C LEU A 81 -7.73 24.10 1.87
N ARG A 82 -8.64 23.27 2.38
CA ARG A 82 -8.61 22.78 3.76
C ARG A 82 -7.39 21.88 4.04
N GLY A 83 -6.90 21.15 3.03
CA GLY A 83 -5.71 20.30 3.14
C GLY A 83 -4.39 21.05 2.93
N ALA A 84 -4.44 22.27 2.37
CA ALA A 84 -3.24 23.03 2.01
C ALA A 84 -2.28 23.33 3.18
N PRO A 85 -2.75 23.63 4.41
CA PRO A 85 -1.84 23.81 5.54
C PRO A 85 -1.04 22.54 5.88
N ILE A 86 -1.64 21.36 5.75
CA ILE A 86 -0.99 20.07 6.00
C ILE A 86 0.04 19.76 4.90
N ASP A 87 -0.34 19.95 3.63
CA ASP A 87 0.59 19.76 2.52
C ASP A 87 1.79 20.73 2.60
N PHE A 88 1.56 21.97 3.03
CA PHE A 88 2.63 22.94 3.27
C PHE A 88 3.54 22.49 4.41
N LEU A 89 2.99 22.05 5.54
CA LEU A 89 3.77 21.56 6.67
C LEU A 89 4.63 20.36 6.26
N SER A 90 4.04 19.41 5.54
CA SER A 90 4.71 18.20 5.04
C SER A 90 5.93 18.53 4.16
N GLN A 91 5.78 19.52 3.27
CA GLN A 91 6.90 20.05 2.46
C GLN A 91 7.91 20.86 3.27
N LEU A 92 7.48 21.59 4.30
CA LEU A 92 8.35 22.39 5.16
C LEU A 92 9.29 21.52 6.00
N ILE A 93 8.79 20.40 6.53
CA ILE A 93 9.58 19.49 7.36
C ILE A 93 10.54 18.61 6.55
N ARG A 94 10.31 18.46 5.23
CA ARG A 94 11.19 17.70 4.31
C ARG A 94 11.51 16.29 4.81
N PHE A 95 10.46 15.53 5.13
CA PHE A 95 10.60 14.16 5.61
C PHE A 95 11.18 13.22 4.54
N ASP A 96 11.01 13.54 3.26
CA ASP A 96 11.61 12.86 2.11
C ASP A 96 13.14 12.83 2.18
N ASP A 97 13.79 13.96 2.47
CA ASP A 97 15.25 14.02 2.69
C ASP A 97 15.69 13.07 3.81
N THR A 98 14.90 12.99 4.88
CA THR A 98 15.20 12.15 6.04
C THR A 98 15.05 10.68 5.70
N ILE A 99 13.97 10.32 4.98
CA ILE A 99 13.76 8.97 4.46
C ILE A 99 14.95 8.60 3.56
N ASP A 100 15.30 9.41 2.56
CA ASP A 100 16.38 9.11 1.62
C ASP A 100 17.73 8.89 2.33
N CYS A 101 18.01 9.67 3.38
CA CYS A 101 19.24 9.54 4.16
C CYS A 101 19.27 8.29 5.05
N LEU A 102 18.13 7.94 5.66
CA LEU A 102 18.05 6.91 6.69
C LEU A 102 17.45 5.58 6.21
N TYR A 103 16.89 5.50 5.00
CA TYR A 103 16.19 4.30 4.52
C TYR A 103 17.09 3.07 4.56
N GLN A 104 18.36 3.22 4.17
CA GLN A 104 19.35 2.14 4.16
C GLN A 104 19.78 1.68 5.57
N THR A 105 19.39 2.42 6.61
CA THR A 105 19.65 2.06 8.01
C THR A 105 18.55 1.18 8.61
N ILE A 106 17.43 1.00 7.89
CA ILE A 106 16.32 0.15 8.30
C ILE A 106 16.70 -1.32 8.10
N ASP A 107 16.37 -2.18 9.06
CA ASP A 107 16.63 -3.61 8.99
C ASP A 107 15.95 -4.25 7.77
N GLU A 108 16.68 -5.09 7.04
CA GLU A 108 16.17 -5.73 5.82
C GLU A 108 14.95 -6.62 6.08
N ASN A 109 14.85 -7.25 7.27
CA ASN A 109 13.69 -8.07 7.59
C ASN A 109 12.46 -7.18 7.82
N PHE A 110 12.63 -6.02 8.44
CA PHE A 110 11.56 -5.05 8.59
C PHE A 110 11.05 -4.56 7.22
N ILE A 111 11.95 -4.27 6.27
CA ILE A 111 11.55 -3.89 4.91
C ILE A 111 10.72 -4.99 4.23
N LYS A 112 11.04 -6.27 4.44
CA LYS A 112 10.24 -7.39 3.91
C LYS A 112 8.84 -7.43 4.50
N VAL A 113 8.66 -7.06 5.78
CA VAL A 113 7.33 -6.95 6.40
C VAL A 113 6.51 -5.84 5.73
N VAL A 114 7.12 -4.69 5.46
CA VAL A 114 6.46 -3.54 4.79
C VAL A 114 6.06 -3.85 3.34
N GLN A 115 6.73 -4.81 2.70
CA GLN A 115 6.40 -5.28 1.35
C GLN A 115 5.24 -6.30 1.32
N GLY A 116 4.70 -6.65 2.50
CA GLY A 116 3.45 -7.38 2.66
C GLY A 116 2.26 -6.58 2.19
#